data_AF-A0A355F4L6-F1
#
_entry.id   AF-A0A355F4L6-F1
#
_cell.length_a   1.000
_cell.length_b   1.000
_cell.length_c   1.000
_cell.angle_alpha   90.00
_cell.angle_beta   90.00
_cell.angle_gamma   90.00
#
_symmetry.space_group_name_H-M   'P 1'
#
loop_
_entity.id
_entity.type
_entity.pdbx_description
1 polymer ?
#
loop_
_entity_poly.entity_id
_entity_poly.type
_entity_poly.pdbx_seq_one_letter_code
_entity_poly.pdbx_strand_id
1 'polypeptide(L)'
;MEWKGIRQHYPHQWLLVEALAAHSEAGQRILDDLAVLETYSDGLTAMAGYKALHRRDPQRELYVLHTDLEDLEIEEVRWLGIRAA
;
A
#
# COMPACT_ATOMS: atom_id res chain seq x y z
N MET A 1 -8.58 -0.04 -8.85
CA MET A 1 -9.85 -0.06 -8.09
C MET A 1 -9.75 0.92 -6.93
N GLU A 2 -10.85 1.57 -6.55
CA GLU A 2 -10.93 2.36 -5.32
C GLU A 2 -10.85 1.44 -4.08
N TRP A 3 -10.29 1.95 -2.97
CA TRP A 3 -10.13 1.19 -1.71
C TRP A 3 -11.44 0.59 -1.20
N LYS A 4 -12.54 1.36 -1.24
CA LYS A 4 -13.87 0.89 -0.83
C LYS A 4 -14.33 -0.33 -1.62
N GLY A 5 -14.07 -0.35 -2.92
CA GLY A 5 -14.38 -1.50 -3.77
C GLY A 5 -13.52 -2.72 -3.40
N ILE A 6 -12.23 -2.51 -3.14
CA ILE A 6 -11.30 -3.57 -2.71
C ILE A 6 -11.78 -4.23 -1.41
N ARG A 7 -12.15 -3.44 -0.39
CA ARG A 7 -12.66 -3.98 0.89
C ARG A 7 -13.87 -4.91 0.71
N GLN A 8 -14.75 -4.62 -0.24
CA GLN A 8 -15.93 -5.45 -0.52
C GLN A 8 -15.56 -6.78 -1.19
N HIS A 9 -14.52 -6.80 -2.04
CA HIS A 9 -14.09 -7.99 -2.76
C HIS A 9 -13.17 -8.89 -1.91
N TYR A 10 -12.45 -8.31 -0.96
CA TYR A 10 -11.44 -9.00 -0.14
C TYR A 10 -11.67 -8.78 1.36
N PRO A 11 -12.81 -9.20 1.95
CA PRO A 11 -13.08 -8.95 3.37
C PRO A 11 -12.08 -9.68 4.28
N HIS A 12 -11.73 -9.04 5.40
CA HIS A 12 -10.90 -9.57 6.51
C HIS A 12 -9.56 -10.17 6.08
N GLN A 13 -8.83 -9.50 5.19
CA GLN A 13 -7.55 -9.97 4.66
C GLN A 13 -6.47 -8.89 4.68
N TRP A 14 -5.22 -9.36 4.73
CA TRP A 14 -4.05 -8.53 4.44
C TRP A 14 -3.80 -8.52 2.94
N LEU A 15 -3.57 -7.34 2.38
CA LEU A 15 -3.32 -7.15 0.95
C LEU A 15 -1.95 -6.51 0.74
N LEU A 16 -1.21 -7.01 -0.26
CA LEU A 16 -0.15 -6.26 -0.90
C LEU A 16 -0.77 -5.56 -2.11
N VAL A 17 -0.75 -4.23 -2.09
CA VAL A 17 -1.32 -3.40 -3.15
C VAL A 17 -0.26 -2.49 -3.76
N GLU A 18 -0.46 -2.11 -5.01
CA GLU A 18 0.27 -1.06 -5.70
C GLU A 18 -0.65 0.12 -5.95
N ALA A 19 -0.17 1.33 -5.65
CA ALA A 19 -0.83 2.55 -6.08
C ALA A 19 -0.52 2.80 -7.56
N LEU A 20 -1.53 2.67 -8.41
CA LEU A 20 -1.45 3.00 -9.85
C LEU A 20 -1.59 4.51 -10.09
N ALA A 21 -2.40 5.17 -9.25
CA ALA A 21 -2.54 6.61 -9.19
C ALA A 21 -2.71 7.05 -7.73
N ALA A 22 -2.01 8.10 -7.35
CA ALA A 22 -2.12 8.72 -6.04
C ALA A 22 -1.67 10.18 -6.12
N HIS A 23 -2.33 11.01 -5.33
CA HIS A 23 -1.96 12.42 -5.17
C HIS A 23 -1.72 12.75 -3.70
N SER A 24 -1.07 13.89 -3.46
CA SER A 24 -0.79 14.36 -2.11
C SER A 24 -1.62 15.61 -1.84
N GLU A 25 -2.38 15.60 -0.76
CA GLU A 25 -3.20 16.72 -0.31
C GLU A 25 -3.00 16.93 1.19
N ALA A 26 -2.77 18.17 1.62
CA ALA A 26 -2.60 18.53 3.02
C ALA A 26 -1.58 17.67 3.84
N GLY A 27 -0.55 17.13 3.18
CA GLY A 27 0.46 16.27 3.82
C GLY A 27 0.06 14.79 3.95
N GLN A 28 -1.09 14.41 3.39
CA GLN A 28 -1.53 13.03 3.26
C GLN A 28 -1.34 12.54 1.83
N ARG A 29 -1.08 11.23 1.69
CA ARG A 29 -1.02 10.53 0.42
C ARG A 29 -2.36 9.82 0.18
N ILE A 30 -3.11 10.31 -0.80
CA ILE A 30 -4.43 9.78 -1.15
C ILE A 30 -4.26 8.79 -2.30
N LEU A 31 -4.72 7.55 -2.11
CA LEU A 31 -4.62 6.48 -3.10
C LEU A 31 -5.87 6.46 -3.99
N ASP A 32 -5.76 7.03 -5.18
CA ASP A 32 -6.88 7.17 -6.12
C ASP A 32 -7.23 5.85 -6.81
N ASP A 33 -6.19 5.13 -7.25
CA ASP A 33 -6.34 3.88 -7.97
C ASP A 33 -5.33 2.84 -7.49
N LEU A 34 -5.85 1.68 -7.10
CA LEU A 34 -5.08 0.58 -6.51
C LEU A 34 -5.20 -0.71 -7.33
N ALA A 35 -4.09 -1.43 -7.45
CA ALA A 35 -4.04 -2.81 -7.91
C ALA A 35 -3.77 -3.74 -6.72
N VAL A 36 -4.60 -4.76 -6.53
CA VAL A 36 -4.32 -5.84 -5.58
C VAL A 36 -3.35 -6.81 -6.25
N LEU A 37 -2.15 -6.97 -5.69
CA LEU A 37 -1.13 -7.87 -6.21
C LEU A 37 -1.23 -9.25 -5.59
N GLU A 38 -1.44 -9.32 -4.27
CA GLU A 38 -1.52 -10.56 -3.53
C GLU A 38 -2.31 -10.40 -2.23
N THR A 39 -2.87 -11.50 -1.74
CA THR A 39 -3.67 -11.58 -0.52
C THR A 39 -3.05 -12.53 0.49
N TYR A 40 -3.13 -12.21 1.77
CA TYR A 40 -2.52 -12.97 2.85
C TYR A 40 -3.47 -13.08 4.05
N SER A 41 -3.31 -14.17 4.80
CA SER A 41 -4.02 -14.40 6.06
C SER A 41 -3.43 -13.64 7.25
N ASP A 42 -2.18 -13.22 7.16
CA ASP A 42 -1.47 -12.56 8.25
C ASP A 42 -0.52 -11.46 7.75
N GLY A 43 -0.31 -10.45 8.60
CA GLY A 43 0.49 -9.28 8.24
C GLY A 43 1.99 -9.55 8.15
N LEU A 44 2.51 -10.59 8.81
CA LEU A 44 3.94 -10.92 8.75
C LEU A 44 4.30 -11.47 7.37
N THR A 45 3.48 -12.39 6.84
CA THR A 45 3.63 -12.93 5.50
C THR A 45 3.44 -11.84 4.44
N ALA A 46 2.43 -10.97 4.61
CA ALA A 46 2.21 -9.84 3.71
C ALA A 46 3.43 -8.90 3.65
N MET A 47 4.00 -8.59 4.81
CA MET A 47 5.20 -7.75 4.91
C MET A 47 6.44 -8.44 4.30
N ALA A 48 6.55 -9.77 4.38
CA ALA A 48 7.60 -10.51 3.70
C ALA A 48 7.45 -10.42 2.16
N GLY A 49 6.24 -10.56 1.64
CA GLY A 49 5.91 -10.37 0.23
C GLY A 49 6.26 -8.96 -0.26
N TYR A 50 5.85 -7.93 0.49
CA TYR A 50 6.24 -6.54 0.25
C TYR A 50 7.76 -6.37 0.14
N LYS A 51 8.53 -6.87 1.12
CA LYS A 51 10.00 -6.75 1.13
C LYS A 51 10.65 -7.44 -0.06
N ALA A 52 10.14 -8.59 -0.48
CA ALA A 52 10.64 -9.31 -1.63
C ALA A 52 10.39 -8.52 -2.92
N LEU A 53 9.18 -7.98 -3.08
CA LEU A 53 8.80 -7.22 -4.27
C LEU A 53 9.53 -5.86 -4.34
N HIS A 54 9.55 -5.12 -3.24
CA HIS A 54 10.22 -3.82 -3.16
C HIS A 54 11.73 -3.94 -3.40
N ARG A 55 12.38 -5.03 -2.97
CA ARG A 55 13.79 -5.29 -3.31
C ARG A 55 14.01 -5.48 -4.81
N ARG A 56 13.06 -6.13 -5.49
CA ARG A 56 13.13 -6.39 -6.93
C ARG A 56 12.83 -5.14 -7.74
N ASP A 57 11.88 -4.33 -7.27
CA ASP A 57 11.42 -3.13 -7.95
C ASP A 57 11.10 -2.02 -6.94
N PRO A 58 12.12 -1.26 -6.49
CA PRO A 58 11.95 -0.26 -5.44
C PRO A 58 11.23 1.00 -5.90
N GLN A 59 10.99 1.16 -7.20
CA GLN A 59 10.30 2.32 -7.76
C GLN A 59 8.78 2.21 -7.66
N ARG A 60 8.25 0.99 -7.47
CA ARG A 60 6.82 0.76 -7.30
C ARG A 60 6.34 1.29 -5.96
N GLU A 61 5.24 2.04 -5.99
CA GLU A 61 4.58 2.56 -4.80
C GLU A 61 3.68 1.47 -4.21
N LEU A 62 4.24 0.72 -3.26
CA LEU A 62 3.63 -0.48 -2.68
C LEU A 62 3.17 -0.24 -1.24
N TYR A 63 2.05 -0.85 -0.86
CA TYR A 63 1.51 -0.81 0.50
C TYR A 63 1.07 -2.19 0.98
N VAL A 64 1.17 -2.41 2.30
CA VAL A 64 0.54 -3.54 2.98
C VAL A 64 -0.60 -3.01 3.82
N LEU A 65 -1.83 -3.37 3.46
CA LEU A 65 -3.05 -2.83 4.06
C LEU A 65 -3.95 -3.96 4.53
N HIS A 66 -4.66 -3.75 5.64
CA HIS A 66 -5.72 -4.66 6.08
C HIS A 66 -7.08 -4.11 5.69
N THR A 67 -7.96 -4.94 5.14
CA THR A 67 -9.27 -4.50 4.61
C THR A 67 -10.29 -4.09 5.68
N ASP A 68 -9.98 -4.33 6.94
CA ASP A 68 -10.81 -3.81 8.05
C ASP A 68 -10.58 -2.31 8.29
N LEU A 69 -9.51 -1.72 7.74
CA LEU A 69 -9.26 -0.27 7.79
C LEU A 69 -10.24 0.44 6.85
N GLU A 70 -11.11 1.26 7.43
CA GLU A 70 -12.17 1.91 6.65
C GLU A 70 -11.63 3.01 5.76
N ASP A 71 -10.85 3.89 6.38
CA ASP A 71 -10.21 5.03 5.76
C ASP A 71 -8.69 4.83 5.79
N LEU A 72 -8.03 5.18 4.70
CA LEU A 72 -6.57 5.10 4.58
C LEU A 72 -5.97 6.44 4.98
N GLU A 73 -5.36 6.47 6.16
CA GLU A 73 -4.58 7.62 6.63
C GLU A 73 -3.09 7.34 6.38
N ILE A 74 -2.60 7.77 5.21
CA ILE A 74 -1.19 7.61 4.83
C ILE A 74 -0.53 8.98 4.89
N GLU A 75 0.39 9.16 5.84
CA GLU A 75 1.19 10.38 5.92
C GLU A 75 2.22 10.43 4.78
N GLU A 76 2.32 11.57 4.11
CA GLU A 76 3.38 11.81 3.12
C GLU A 76 4.72 11.99 3.86
N VAL A 77 5.48 10.91 3.99
CA VAL A 77 6.85 10.99 4.53
C VAL A 77 7.76 11.59 3.46
N ARG A 78 7.95 12.91 3.51
CA ARG A 78 8.96 13.60 2.72
C ARG A 78 10.35 13.28 3.27
N TRP A 79 11.03 12.32 2.67
CA TRP A 79 12.44 12.07 2.94
C TRP A 79 13.29 13.23 2.42
N LEU A 80 13.55 14.21 3.27
CA LEU A 80 14.54 15.26 3.04
C LEU A 80 15.95 14.64 3.12
N GLY A 81 16.39 14.01 2.03
CA GLY A 81 17.81 13.89 1.70
C GLY A 81 18.68 12.91 2.51
N ILE A 82 18.19 11.72 2.89
CA ILE A 82 19.11 10.64 3.31
C ILE A 82 19.41 9.76 2.10
N ARG A 83 20.54 10.03 1.45
CA ARG A 83 21.21 9.03 0.60
C ARG A 83 21.83 8.00 1.55
N ALA A 84 21.18 6.86 1.76
CA ALA A 84 21.89 5.70 2.28
C ALA A 84 22.86 5.24 1.18
N ALA A 85 24.16 5.38 1.44
CA ALA A 85 25.24 4.89 0.60
C ALA A 85 25.40 3.37 0.71
#